data_AF-A0A9Q1DTS4-F1
#
_entry.id   AF-A0A9Q1DTS4-F1
#
_cell.length_a   1.000
_cell.length_b   1.000
_cell.length_c   1.000
_cell.angle_alpha   90.00
_cell.angle_beta   90.00
_cell.angle_gamma   90.00
#
_symmetry.space_group_name_H-M   'P 1'
#
loop_
_entity.id
_entity.type
_entity.pdbx_description
1 polymer ?
#
loop_
_entity_poly.entity_id
_entity_poly.type
_entity_poly.pdbx_seq_one_letter_code
_entity_poly.pdbx_strand_id
1 'polypeptide(L)'
;MTLSNEDSKKSTPMRKLENTVTVSLEKQVKDLLQDDQLPQFNETFLANLQALKSQMQDSDWMGFESWVRHWLIFQMAQQNPPEPTPTPAAASGLQTKCQLEAGGAQRIGFYRPQCDEQGNYKPMQCWHSTGFCWCVDRNGEVIPGTSVRGKPMCEGRTAERKMAMPSLTRLMKDMGEH
;
A
#
# COMPACT_ATOMS: atom_id res chain seq x y z
N MET A 1 -45.76 57.76 4.46
CA MET A 1 -45.26 56.82 5.50
C MET A 1 -44.56 55.69 4.77
N THR A 2 -43.36 55.38 5.25
CA THR A 2 -42.32 54.52 4.69
C THR A 2 -42.76 53.08 4.43
N LEU A 3 -42.38 52.52 3.28
CA LEU A 3 -42.21 51.08 3.09
C LEU A 3 -40.87 50.82 2.38
N SER A 4 -39.85 50.68 3.23
CA SER A 4 -38.65 49.86 3.10
C SER A 4 -38.92 48.53 2.37
N ASN A 5 -38.00 47.83 1.69
CA ASN A 5 -36.56 47.92 1.45
C ASN A 5 -36.25 46.99 0.26
N GLU A 6 -35.16 47.27 -0.46
CA GLU A 6 -34.49 46.36 -1.39
C GLU A 6 -34.13 45.03 -0.71
N ASP A 7 -34.17 43.91 -1.46
CA ASP A 7 -33.26 42.82 -1.17
C ASP A 7 -32.62 42.25 -2.43
N SER A 8 -31.30 42.23 -2.37
CA SER A 8 -30.35 41.99 -3.43
C SER A 8 -30.18 40.50 -3.66
N LYS A 9 -30.35 40.09 -4.92
CA LYS A 9 -29.82 38.82 -5.41
C LYS A 9 -28.29 38.89 -5.43
N LYS A 10 -27.61 38.28 -4.46
CA LYS A 10 -26.18 37.93 -4.62
C LYS A 10 -25.83 36.56 -4.02
N SER A 11 -25.48 35.68 -4.95
CA SER A 11 -24.88 34.36 -4.78
C SER A 11 -23.70 34.34 -3.80
N THR A 12 -23.68 33.42 -2.83
CA THR A 12 -22.45 32.88 -2.21
C THR A 12 -22.73 31.54 -1.47
N PRO A 13 -21.73 30.76 -1.01
CA PRO A 13 -21.38 29.44 -1.55
C PRO A 13 -21.63 28.26 -0.60
N MET A 14 -21.69 27.04 -1.13
CA MET A 14 -21.70 25.81 -0.33
C MET A 14 -20.40 25.66 0.48
N ARG A 15 -20.49 25.69 1.81
CA ARG A 15 -19.49 25.07 2.71
C ARG A 15 -20.16 24.46 3.96
N LYS A 16 -19.88 23.17 4.13
CA LYS A 16 -19.97 22.32 5.34
C LYS A 16 -21.31 22.26 6.08
N LEU A 17 -22.07 21.20 5.79
CA LEU A 17 -23.16 20.70 6.63
C LEU A 17 -22.83 19.28 7.12
N GLU A 18 -21.76 19.14 7.89
CA GLU A 18 -21.43 17.90 8.60
C GLU A 18 -20.88 18.38 9.95
N ASN A 19 -21.71 18.51 10.99
CA ASN A 19 -21.94 17.47 12.00
C ASN A 19 -23.23 17.74 12.84
N THR A 20 -24.14 18.59 12.36
CA THR A 20 -25.38 18.97 13.08
C THR A 20 -26.59 18.11 12.68
N VAL A 21 -26.55 17.50 11.50
CA VAL A 21 -27.65 16.65 10.98
C VAL A 21 -27.65 15.27 11.63
N THR A 22 -26.49 14.73 12.00
CA THR A 22 -26.34 13.39 12.57
C THR A 22 -27.06 13.23 13.92
N VAL A 23 -26.89 14.18 14.84
CA VAL A 23 -27.55 14.13 16.16
C VAL A 23 -29.07 14.33 16.07
N SER A 24 -29.54 15.14 15.10
CA SER A 24 -30.98 15.38 14.89
C SER A 24 -31.66 14.16 14.24
N LEU A 25 -30.96 13.49 13.32
CA LEU A 25 -31.48 12.32 12.62
C LEU A 25 -31.52 11.10 13.55
N GLU A 26 -30.53 10.93 14.43
CA GLU A 26 -30.53 9.88 15.45
C GLU A 26 -31.77 9.96 16.35
N LYS A 27 -32.12 11.17 16.79
CA LYS A 27 -33.32 11.40 17.62
C LYS A 27 -34.60 11.11 16.84
N GLN A 28 -34.69 11.50 15.57
CA GLN A 28 -35.84 11.22 14.71
C GLN A 28 -35.97 9.73 14.35
N VAL A 29 -34.86 9.05 14.09
CA VAL A 29 -34.83 7.61 13.78
C VAL A 29 -35.21 6.79 15.02
N LYS A 30 -34.75 7.19 16.21
CA LYS A 30 -35.14 6.57 17.48
C LYS A 30 -36.62 6.77 17.81
N ASP A 31 -37.21 7.89 17.43
CA ASP A 31 -38.64 8.16 17.60
C ASP A 31 -39.52 7.45 16.56
N LEU A 32 -39.00 7.18 15.36
CA LEU A 32 -39.68 6.38 14.33
C LEU A 32 -39.58 4.86 14.59
N LEU A 33 -38.53 4.42 15.27
CA LEU A 33 -38.33 3.04 15.71
C LEU A 33 -38.76 2.87 17.18
N GLN A 34 -39.96 3.32 17.55
CA GLN A 34 -40.56 3.10 18.87
C GLN A 34 -40.71 1.59 19.17
N ASP A 35 -39.59 0.95 19.51
CA ASP A 35 -39.49 -0.37 20.09
C ASP A 35 -39.32 -0.14 21.60
N ASP A 36 -40.43 -0.33 22.32
CA ASP A 36 -40.57 -0.10 23.77
C ASP A 36 -39.63 -0.97 24.64
N GLN A 37 -38.69 -1.71 24.06
CA GLN A 37 -37.82 -2.67 24.76
C GLN A 37 -36.33 -2.32 24.71
N LEU A 38 -35.90 -1.19 24.13
CA LEU A 38 -34.46 -0.88 24.10
C LEU A 38 -33.97 -0.29 25.45
N PRO A 39 -33.06 -0.97 26.17
CA PRO A 39 -32.57 -0.48 27.47
C PRO A 39 -31.73 0.80 27.32
N GLN A 40 -31.71 1.61 28.38
CA GLN A 40 -30.88 2.82 28.44
C GLN A 40 -29.39 2.45 28.62
N PHE A 41 -28.56 2.82 27.65
CA PHE A 41 -27.14 2.50 27.63
C PHE A 41 -26.29 3.55 28.34
N ASN A 42 -26.45 3.66 29.67
CA ASN A 42 -25.76 4.65 30.50
C ASN A 42 -24.53 4.08 31.24
N GLU A 43 -24.28 2.77 31.15
CA GLU A 43 -23.15 2.10 31.77
C GLU A 43 -21.93 2.00 30.82
N THR A 44 -20.89 1.29 31.24
CA THR A 44 -19.78 0.93 30.35
C THR A 44 -20.28 0.08 29.17
N PHE A 45 -19.59 0.15 28.03
CA PHE A 45 -19.93 -0.65 26.84
C PHE A 45 -20.11 -2.15 27.15
N LEU A 46 -19.21 -2.71 27.97
CA LEU A 46 -19.29 -4.11 28.35
C LEU A 46 -20.51 -4.41 29.24
N ALA A 47 -20.81 -3.55 30.22
CA ALA A 47 -21.98 -3.70 31.08
C ALA A 47 -23.28 -3.56 30.29
N ASN A 48 -23.34 -2.61 29.35
CA ASN A 48 -24.46 -2.41 28.43
C ASN A 48 -24.67 -3.63 27.52
N LEU A 49 -23.59 -4.22 26.98
CA LEU A 49 -23.65 -5.45 26.18
C LEU A 49 -24.12 -6.65 26.99
N GLN A 50 -23.65 -6.79 28.23
CA GLN A 50 -24.07 -7.87 29.13
C GLN A 50 -25.55 -7.76 29.49
N ALA A 51 -26.04 -6.55 29.75
CA ALA A 51 -27.46 -6.29 30.00
C ALA A 51 -28.31 -6.58 28.75
N LEU A 52 -27.82 -6.25 27.55
CA LEU A 52 -28.51 -6.55 26.30
C LEU A 52 -28.60 -8.08 26.08
N LYS A 53 -27.52 -8.81 26.36
CA LYS A 53 -27.50 -10.27 26.29
C LYS A 53 -28.53 -10.94 27.18
N SER A 54 -28.76 -10.40 28.38
CA SER A 54 -29.73 -10.99 29.31
C SER A 54 -31.19 -10.63 29.01
N GLN A 55 -31.44 -9.64 28.16
CA GLN A 55 -32.79 -9.16 27.84
C GLN A 55 -33.32 -9.69 26.49
N MET A 56 -32.43 -10.11 25.59
CA MET A 56 -32.79 -10.66 24.28
C MET A 56 -32.96 -12.18 24.30
N GLN A 57 -33.79 -12.72 23.40
CA GLN A 57 -33.88 -14.17 23.18
C GLN A 57 -32.60 -14.68 22.50
N ASP A 58 -32.21 -15.93 22.75
CA ASP A 58 -30.96 -16.50 22.23
C ASP A 58 -30.86 -16.42 20.69
N SER A 59 -31.97 -16.57 19.96
CA SER A 59 -32.00 -16.42 18.50
C SER A 59 -31.68 -15.01 18.04
N ASP A 60 -32.20 -14.00 18.74
CA ASP A 60 -32.03 -12.60 18.41
C ASP A 60 -30.63 -12.13 18.79
N TRP A 61 -30.12 -12.63 19.91
CA TRP A 61 -28.74 -12.39 20.35
C TRP A 61 -27.73 -12.97 19.36
N MET A 62 -27.95 -14.17 18.83
CA MET A 62 -27.10 -14.76 17.79
C MET A 62 -27.15 -13.95 16.48
N GLY A 63 -28.31 -13.39 16.12
CA GLY A 63 -28.44 -12.45 15.01
C GLY A 63 -27.64 -11.17 15.24
N PHE A 64 -27.70 -10.60 16.45
CA PHE A 64 -26.93 -9.44 16.86
C PHE A 64 -25.42 -9.70 16.85
N GLU A 65 -24.95 -10.82 17.40
CA GLU A 65 -23.52 -11.20 17.37
C GLU A 65 -23.01 -11.34 15.93
N SER A 66 -23.80 -11.98 15.07
CA SER A 66 -23.48 -12.11 13.65
C SER A 66 -23.40 -10.74 12.99
N TRP A 67 -24.36 -9.85 13.26
CA TRP A 67 -24.34 -8.48 12.73
C TRP A 67 -23.12 -7.69 13.20
N VAL A 68 -22.82 -7.67 14.51
CA VAL A 68 -21.65 -6.99 15.07
C VAL A 68 -20.35 -7.53 14.47
N ARG A 69 -20.22 -8.86 14.33
CA ARG A 69 -19.04 -9.49 13.72
C ARG A 69 -18.83 -9.02 12.28
N HIS A 70 -19.87 -9.07 11.46
CA HIS A 70 -19.76 -8.68 10.05
C HIS A 70 -19.58 -7.17 9.88
N TRP A 71 -20.22 -6.37 10.74
CA TRP A 71 -20.03 -4.93 10.79
C TRP A 71 -18.60 -4.55 11.17
N LEU A 72 -18.01 -5.22 12.18
CA LEU A 72 -16.60 -5.02 12.56
C LEU A 72 -15.63 -5.43 11.43
N ILE A 73 -15.92 -6.53 10.73
CA ILE A 73 -15.14 -6.96 9.54
C ILE A 73 -15.19 -5.88 8.46
N PHE A 74 -16.38 -5.36 8.16
CA PHE A 74 -16.55 -4.28 7.19
C PHE A 74 -15.89 -2.98 7.65
N GLN A 75 -15.94 -2.65 8.93
CA GLN A 75 -15.24 -1.49 9.50
C GLN A 75 -13.73 -1.63 9.41
N MET A 76 -13.18 -2.83 9.65
CA MET A 76 -11.75 -3.09 9.46
C MET A 76 -11.35 -3.03 7.98
N ALA A 77 -12.24 -3.40 7.06
CA ALA A 77 -12.00 -3.28 5.61
C ALA A 77 -12.08 -1.83 5.09
N GLN A 78 -12.84 -0.96 5.76
CA GLN A 78 -12.96 0.47 5.42
C GLN A 78 -11.88 1.36 6.05
N GLN A 79 -11.18 0.88 7.07
CA GLN A 79 -10.03 1.59 7.62
C GLN A 79 -8.92 1.63 6.57
N ASN A 80 -8.58 2.84 6.12
CA ASN A 80 -7.30 3.04 5.44
C ASN A 80 -6.19 2.51 6.38
N PRO A 81 -5.16 1.81 5.87
CA PRO A 81 -4.05 1.36 6.70
C PRO A 81 -3.55 2.56 7.51
N PRO A 82 -3.26 2.38 8.82
CA PRO A 82 -2.87 3.49 9.67
C PRO A 82 -1.71 4.22 8.98
N GLU A 83 -1.95 5.49 8.66
CA GLU A 83 -0.90 6.36 8.16
C GLU A 83 0.25 6.29 9.16
N PRO A 84 1.51 6.05 8.73
CA PRO A 84 2.59 5.74 9.63
C PRO A 84 2.85 6.92 10.58
N THR A 85 2.31 6.83 11.80
CA THR A 85 2.66 7.72 12.90
C THR A 85 4.17 7.61 13.13
N PRO A 86 4.92 8.72 13.21
CA PRO A 86 6.36 8.67 13.41
C PRO A 86 6.66 8.20 14.85
N THR A 87 6.68 6.89 15.05
CA THR A 87 7.18 6.25 16.27
C THR A 87 8.60 5.78 16.00
N PRO A 88 9.62 6.14 16.81
CA PRO A 88 11.03 5.88 16.51
C PRO A 88 11.50 4.41 16.57
N ALA A 89 10.61 3.41 16.52
CA ALA A 89 10.96 2.02 16.87
C ALA A 89 10.44 0.91 15.93
N ALA A 90 9.86 1.24 14.77
CA ALA A 90 9.47 0.23 13.78
C ALA A 90 9.98 0.58 12.38
N ALA A 91 11.30 0.56 12.21
CA ALA A 91 11.94 0.39 10.90
C ALA A 91 11.76 -1.06 10.43
N SER A 92 10.53 -1.53 10.23
CA SER A 92 10.29 -2.63 9.30
C SER A 92 10.19 -1.99 7.93
N GLY A 93 11.37 -1.81 7.32
CA GLY A 93 11.52 -1.23 6.00
C GLY A 93 10.66 -1.99 4.99
N LEU A 94 10.11 -1.24 4.05
CA LEU A 94 9.61 -1.77 2.80
C LEU A 94 10.79 -2.52 2.15
N GLN A 95 10.91 -3.84 2.40
CA GLN A 95 12.01 -4.60 1.83
C GLN A 95 11.81 -4.65 0.32
N THR A 96 12.81 -4.12 -0.39
CA THR A 96 12.88 -4.18 -1.85
C THR A 96 13.08 -5.62 -2.33
N LYS A 97 12.83 -5.87 -3.62
CA LYS A 97 13.04 -7.19 -4.26
C LYS A 97 14.44 -7.75 -3.96
N CYS A 98 15.49 -6.94 -4.11
CA CYS A 98 16.87 -7.38 -3.81
C CYS A 98 17.05 -7.74 -2.34
N GLN A 99 16.50 -6.94 -1.41
CA GLN A 99 16.63 -7.21 0.03
C GLN A 99 15.89 -8.49 0.44
N LEU A 100 14.72 -8.75 -0.13
CA LEU A 100 13.98 -10.00 0.07
C LEU A 100 14.77 -11.21 -0.42
N GLU A 101 15.31 -11.14 -1.63
CA GLU A 101 16.13 -12.21 -2.21
C GLU A 101 17.45 -12.41 -1.44
N ALA A 102 18.05 -11.33 -0.94
CA ALA A 102 19.27 -11.40 -0.13
C ALA A 102 19.01 -11.96 1.28
N GLY A 103 17.80 -11.78 1.82
CA GLY A 103 17.39 -12.26 3.16
C GLY A 103 17.00 -13.73 3.22
N GLY A 104 16.94 -14.43 2.08
CA GLY A 104 16.60 -15.86 2.02
C GLY A 104 17.58 -16.77 2.75
N ALA A 105 17.16 -18.01 3.02
CA ALA A 105 17.95 -19.01 3.74
C ALA A 105 19.35 -19.19 3.12
N GLN A 106 20.38 -18.81 3.86
CA GLN A 106 21.74 -18.75 3.36
C GLN A 106 22.36 -20.15 3.31
N ARG A 107 22.52 -20.68 2.08
CA ARG A 107 23.30 -21.90 1.85
C ARG A 107 24.72 -21.53 1.42
N ILE A 108 25.71 -22.15 2.04
CA ILE A 108 27.12 -21.94 1.70
C ILE A 108 27.33 -22.23 0.21
N GLY A 109 27.99 -21.33 -0.50
CA GLY A 109 28.27 -21.47 -1.92
C GLY A 109 27.15 -21.04 -2.87
N PHE A 110 25.95 -20.68 -2.37
CA PHE A 110 24.87 -20.14 -3.21
C PHE A 110 25.06 -18.65 -3.51
N TYR A 111 24.50 -18.22 -4.63
CA TYR A 111 24.47 -16.82 -5.00
C TYR A 111 23.54 -16.05 -4.04
N ARG A 112 24.05 -14.93 -3.53
CA ARG A 112 23.29 -13.96 -2.74
C ARG A 112 23.37 -12.62 -3.45
N PRO A 113 22.25 -12.01 -3.87
CA PRO A 113 22.29 -10.73 -4.55
C PRO A 113 22.84 -9.64 -3.64
N GLN A 114 23.55 -8.70 -4.25
CA GLN A 114 24.14 -7.55 -3.61
C GLN A 114 23.29 -6.30 -3.84
N CYS A 115 22.78 -5.73 -2.77
CA CYS A 115 21.94 -4.54 -2.81
C CYS A 115 22.73 -3.29 -2.39
N ASP A 116 22.34 -2.13 -2.88
CA ASP A 116 22.82 -0.84 -2.39
C ASP A 116 22.10 -0.42 -1.09
N GLU A 117 22.44 0.77 -0.57
CA GLU A 117 21.86 1.30 0.67
C GLU A 117 20.35 1.56 0.57
N GLN A 118 19.84 1.75 -0.64
CA GLN A 118 18.43 1.98 -0.94
C GLN A 118 17.67 0.66 -1.17
N GLY A 119 18.38 -0.47 -1.22
CA GLY A 119 17.81 -1.79 -1.51
C GLY A 119 17.71 -2.11 -3.01
N ASN A 120 18.21 -1.27 -3.90
CA ASN A 120 18.25 -1.63 -5.33
C ASN A 120 19.38 -2.61 -5.60
N TYR A 121 19.28 -3.38 -6.69
CA TYR A 121 20.39 -4.22 -7.14
C TYR A 121 21.58 -3.35 -7.50
N LYS A 122 22.76 -3.70 -6.96
CA LYS A 122 24.00 -3.13 -7.47
C LYS A 122 24.14 -3.48 -8.96
N PRO A 123 24.55 -2.53 -9.83
CA PRO A 123 24.69 -2.78 -11.27
C PRO A 123 25.60 -3.96 -11.60
N MET A 124 26.58 -4.24 -10.76
CA MET A 124 27.43 -5.42 -10.84
C MET A 124 27.04 -6.41 -9.75
N GLN A 125 26.74 -7.65 -10.14
CA GLN A 125 26.47 -8.78 -9.25
C GLN A 125 27.59 -9.80 -9.38
N CYS A 126 27.97 -10.41 -8.26
CA CYS A 126 29.05 -11.38 -8.19
C CYS A 126 28.64 -12.64 -7.42
N TRP A 127 28.83 -13.79 -8.03
CA TRP A 127 28.77 -15.08 -7.37
C TRP A 127 30.17 -15.51 -6.92
N HIS A 128 30.55 -15.05 -5.73
CA HIS A 128 31.92 -15.18 -5.21
C HIS A 128 32.41 -16.64 -5.11
N SER A 129 31.54 -17.63 -4.88
CA SER A 129 31.95 -19.04 -4.81
C SER A 129 32.34 -19.63 -6.17
N THR A 130 31.84 -19.07 -7.28
CA THR A 130 32.19 -19.51 -8.64
C THR A 130 33.19 -18.57 -9.32
N GLY A 131 33.37 -17.36 -8.78
CA GLY A 131 34.24 -16.31 -9.31
C GLY A 131 33.66 -15.55 -10.51
N PHE A 132 32.38 -15.79 -10.85
CA PHE A 132 31.69 -15.08 -11.92
C PHE A 132 31.01 -13.82 -11.42
N CYS A 133 31.08 -12.75 -12.20
CA CYS A 133 30.29 -11.55 -12.03
C CYS A 133 29.61 -11.17 -13.35
N TRP A 134 28.50 -10.45 -13.26
CA TRP A 134 27.71 -9.98 -14.41
C TRP A 134 27.09 -8.62 -14.09
N CYS A 135 26.61 -7.93 -15.11
CA CYS A 135 25.83 -6.72 -14.93
C CYS A 135 24.34 -7.04 -14.87
N VAL A 136 23.60 -6.27 -14.09
CA VAL A 136 22.13 -6.37 -13.98
C VAL A 136 21.46 -5.03 -14.21
N ASP A 137 20.19 -5.07 -14.61
CA ASP A 137 19.33 -3.91 -14.66
C ASP A 137 18.73 -3.54 -13.28
N ARG A 138 17.81 -2.57 -13.23
CA ARG A 138 17.15 -2.13 -11.99
C ARG A 138 16.28 -3.22 -11.34
N ASN A 139 15.82 -4.20 -12.13
CA ASN A 139 14.98 -5.30 -11.68
C ASN A 139 15.81 -6.52 -11.24
N GLY A 140 17.14 -6.48 -11.40
CA GLY A 140 18.05 -7.57 -11.12
C GLY A 140 18.22 -8.56 -12.29
N GLU A 141 17.73 -8.23 -13.49
CA GLU A 141 17.86 -9.07 -14.67
C GLU A 141 19.26 -8.97 -15.27
N VAL A 142 19.84 -10.11 -15.64
CA VAL A 142 21.20 -10.19 -16.17
C VAL A 142 21.27 -9.56 -17.56
N ILE A 143 22.22 -8.65 -17.76
CA ILE A 143 22.51 -8.08 -19.08
C ILE A 143 23.30 -9.12 -19.89
N PRO A 144 22.80 -9.58 -21.06
CA PRO A 144 23.47 -10.59 -21.86
C PRO A 144 24.90 -10.19 -22.26
N GLY A 145 25.83 -11.15 -22.24
CA GLY A 145 27.23 -10.93 -22.62
C GLY A 145 28.10 -10.26 -21.55
N THR A 146 27.56 -9.98 -20.36
CA THR A 146 28.33 -9.35 -19.27
C THR A 146 28.89 -10.32 -18.23
N SER A 147 28.54 -11.61 -18.32
CA SER A 147 29.02 -12.64 -17.40
C SER A 147 30.48 -12.99 -17.68
N VAL A 148 31.37 -12.67 -16.74
CA VAL A 148 32.82 -12.87 -16.84
C VAL A 148 33.39 -13.37 -15.52
N ARG A 149 34.56 -14.01 -15.56
CA ARG A 149 35.36 -14.21 -14.35
C ARG A 149 36.09 -12.91 -14.01
N GLY A 150 35.92 -12.42 -12.79
CA GLY A 150 36.44 -11.10 -12.40
C GLY A 150 35.39 -9.99 -12.53
N LYS A 151 35.82 -8.73 -12.74
CA LYS A 151 34.94 -7.56 -12.66
C LYS A 151 34.53 -7.06 -14.06
N PRO A 152 33.25 -7.17 -14.47
CA PRO A 152 32.76 -6.55 -15.70
C PRO A 152 32.65 -5.03 -15.54
N MET A 153 32.72 -4.30 -16.65
CA MET A 153 32.42 -2.87 -16.69
C MET A 153 30.91 -2.67 -16.85
N CYS A 154 30.22 -2.38 -15.75
CA CYS A 154 28.79 -2.06 -15.77
C CYS A 154 28.61 -0.54 -15.89
N GLU A 155 28.43 -0.02 -17.11
CA GLU A 155 28.26 1.42 -17.34
C GLU A 155 26.90 1.91 -16.82
N GLY A 156 26.94 2.68 -15.73
CA GLY A 156 25.78 3.35 -15.14
C GLY A 156 25.42 4.66 -15.85
N ARG A 157 25.01 4.61 -17.12
CA ARG A 157 24.37 5.75 -17.80
C ARG A 157 23.07 5.31 -18.45
N THR A 158 22.04 6.12 -18.26
CA THR A 158 20.73 6.11 -18.93
C THR A 158 20.79 5.46 -20.31
N ALA A 159 19.79 4.63 -20.62
CA ALA A 159 19.57 4.03 -21.92
C ALA A 159 19.58 5.08 -23.05
N GLU A 160 20.75 5.36 -23.62
CA GLU A 160 20.86 5.76 -25.00
C GLU A 160 21.28 4.52 -25.77
N ARG A 161 20.34 4.09 -26.62
CA ARG A 161 20.54 3.08 -27.67
C ARG A 161 21.96 3.12 -28.21
N LYS A 162 22.75 2.13 -27.86
CA LYS A 162 23.72 1.55 -28.78
C LYS A 162 23.27 0.13 -29.04
N MET A 163 22.23 0.00 -29.88
CA MET A 163 22.35 -1.02 -30.92
C MET A 163 23.70 -0.73 -31.56
N ALA A 164 24.67 -1.61 -31.37
CA ALA A 164 25.96 -1.48 -32.02
C ALA A 164 25.68 -1.41 -33.52
N MET A 165 25.73 -0.22 -34.10
CA MET A 165 25.77 -0.08 -35.55
C MET A 165 26.99 -0.89 -35.99
N PRO A 166 26.81 -1.94 -36.83
CA PRO A 166 27.96 -2.68 -37.31
C PRO A 166 28.89 -1.67 -37.99
N SER A 167 30.17 -1.73 -37.63
CA SER A 167 31.19 -0.84 -38.19
C SER A 167 31.15 -0.94 -39.72
N LEU A 168 31.36 0.18 -40.42
CA LEU A 168 31.35 0.23 -41.90
C LEU A 168 32.28 -0.84 -42.50
N THR A 169 33.35 -1.17 -41.78
CA THR A 169 34.31 -2.24 -42.09
C THR A 169 33.71 -3.65 -42.07
N ARG A 170 32.64 -3.89 -41.31
CA ARG A 170 31.91 -5.17 -41.24
C ARG A 170 30.91 -5.31 -42.40
N LEU A 171 30.19 -4.23 -42.73
CA LEU A 171 29.30 -4.17 -43.90
C LEU A 171 30.07 -4.28 -45.23
N MET A 172 31.27 -3.69 -45.31
CA MET A 172 32.15 -3.83 -46.48
C MET A 172 32.74 -5.24 -46.62
N LYS A 173 32.80 -6.02 -45.53
CA LYS A 173 33.29 -7.41 -45.57
C LYS A 173 32.23 -8.36 -46.10
N ASP A 174 30.96 -8.17 -45.74
CA ASP A 174 29.85 -9.01 -46.21
C ASP A 174 29.45 -8.73 -47.67
N MET A 175 29.81 -7.57 -48.24
CA MET A 175 29.64 -7.27 -49.68
C MET A 175 30.83 -7.69 -50.56
N GLY A 176 31.88 -8.28 -49.97
CA GLY A 176 33.10 -8.67 -50.69
C GLY A 176 33.29 -10.19 -50.86
N GLU A 177 32.36 -11.02 -50.38
CA GLU A 177 32.41 -12.49 -50.50
C GLU A 177 31.25 -13.05 -51.35
N HIS A 178 30.91 -12.37 -52.45
CA HIS A 178 30.10 -12.93 -53.54
C HIS A 178 30.72 -12.63 -54.91
#